data_AF-A0A2X2C2X4-F1
#
_entry.id   AF-A0A2X2C2X4-F1
#
_cell.length_a   1.000
_cell.length_b   1.000
_cell.length_c   1.000
_cell.angle_alpha   90.00
_cell.angle_beta   90.00
_cell.angle_gamma   90.00
#
_symmetry.space_group_name_H-M   'P 1'
#
loop_
_entity.id
_entity.type
_entity.pdbx_description
1 polymer ?
#
loop_
_entity_poly.entity_id
_entity_poly.type
_entity_poly.pdbx_seq_one_letter_code
_entity_poly.pdbx_strand_id
1 'polypeptide(L)'
;MRWLIKSLVSLILIVILFIIVIYAFLQTQWGAQKTSEWLTQYSDYDIRFSGIEHDLTQPEQIVVYDLSINPKQDKTAVLAQSAQLRFNWQFFTMPSHLQKITLENGKIILANKIAPLPVSADILQFKNMQLDSMPTSSTTFTFSANKITGGITPWKPTSTDPIGAGHFQFSIADGMIGKNSFNNFIVAGEYQPNRILIEKLATQFLNGSLSLSGQYQDNQWQLNDVYLTGLRWQSTKTLEELQQSLSQSPAMTIKQLNIVDFTAEGKQWAISGFAGQFFSNCVE
;
A
#
# COMPACT_ATOMS: atom_id res chain seq x y z
N MET A 1 38.60 33.10 -33.84
CA MET A 1 38.55 32.18 -32.66
C MET A 1 38.10 32.87 -31.38
N ARG A 2 38.70 34.00 -30.93
CA ARG A 2 38.30 34.69 -29.67
C ARG A 2 36.84 35.16 -29.60
N TRP A 3 36.22 35.55 -30.71
CA TRP A 3 34.81 36.00 -30.73
C TRP A 3 33.80 34.85 -30.63
N LEU A 4 34.10 33.72 -31.27
CA LEU A 4 33.32 32.47 -31.14
C LEU A 4 33.38 31.93 -29.71
N ILE A 5 34.54 31.95 -29.06
CA ILE A 5 34.69 31.53 -27.66
C ILE A 5 33.89 32.44 -26.72
N LYS A 6 33.93 33.77 -26.91
CA LYS A 6 33.13 34.72 -26.10
C LYS A 6 31.62 34.50 -26.27
N SER A 7 31.17 34.26 -27.50
CA SER A 7 29.77 33.96 -27.80
C SER A 7 29.34 32.63 -27.15
N LEU A 8 30.16 31.58 -27.26
CA LEU A 8 29.90 30.29 -26.64
C LEU A 8 29.84 30.38 -25.11
N VAL A 9 30.78 31.09 -24.48
CA VAL A 9 30.79 31.31 -23.02
C VAL A 9 29.56 32.09 -22.58
N SER A 10 29.18 33.14 -23.33
CA SER A 10 27.96 33.90 -23.04
C SER A 10 26.71 33.03 -23.15
N LEU A 11 26.63 32.16 -24.17
CA LEU A 11 25.51 31.24 -24.34
C LEU A 11 25.41 30.26 -23.17
N ILE A 12 26.53 29.65 -22.76
CA ILE A 12 26.58 28.75 -21.60
C ILE A 12 26.11 29.47 -20.33
N LEU A 13 26.56 30.71 -20.12
CA LEU A 13 26.15 31.51 -18.96
C LEU A 13 24.64 31.79 -18.95
N ILE A 14 24.05 32.10 -20.11
CA ILE A 14 22.60 32.31 -20.26
C ILE A 14 21.84 31.02 -19.95
N VAL A 15 22.32 29.87 -20.45
CA VAL A 15 21.69 28.57 -20.17
C VAL A 15 21.74 28.25 -18.67
N ILE A 16 22.88 28.48 -18.00
CA ILE A 16 23.02 28.27 -16.56
C ILE A 16 22.05 29.19 -15.79
N LEU A 17 22.00 30.47 -16.15
CA LEU A 17 21.07 31.41 -15.53
C LEU A 17 19.61 30.97 -15.70
N PHE A 18 19.25 30.50 -16.90
CA PHE A 18 17.92 30.00 -17.18
C PHE A 18 17.56 28.77 -16.32
N ILE A 19 18.50 27.83 -16.14
CA ILE A 19 18.34 26.67 -15.25
C ILE A 19 18.13 27.13 -13.80
N ILE A 20 18.90 28.10 -13.32
CA ILE A 20 18.75 28.65 -11.96
C ILE A 20 17.38 29.30 -11.77
N VAL A 21 16.90 30.05 -12.78
CA VAL A 21 15.57 30.66 -12.74
C VAL A 21 14.48 29.59 -12.69
N ILE A 22 14.55 28.55 -13.53
CA ILE A 22 13.59 27.43 -13.48
C ILE A 22 13.65 26.71 -12.14
N TYR A 23 14.85 26.50 -11.59
CA TYR A 23 15.03 25.86 -10.30
C TYR A 23 14.34 26.66 -9.18
N ALA A 24 14.65 27.96 -9.07
CA ALA A 24 14.03 28.84 -8.09
C ALA A 24 12.51 28.94 -8.32
N PHE A 25 12.08 28.92 -9.58
CA PHE A 25 10.67 28.94 -9.96
C PHE A 25 9.89 27.75 -9.42
N LEU A 26 10.38 26.53 -9.66
CA LEU A 26 9.74 25.28 -9.25
C LEU A 26 9.60 25.17 -7.73
N GLN A 27 10.51 25.79 -6.98
CA GLN A 27 10.44 25.82 -5.51
C GLN A 27 9.39 26.80 -4.96
N THR A 28 8.87 27.73 -5.78
CA THR A 28 7.78 28.61 -5.34
C THR A 28 6.43 27.89 -5.34
N GLN A 29 5.50 28.32 -4.48
CA GLN A 29 4.12 27.80 -4.50
C GLN A 29 3.43 28.02 -5.85
N TRP A 30 3.70 29.14 -6.52
CA TRP A 30 3.12 29.41 -7.84
C TRP A 30 3.66 28.46 -8.91
N GLY A 31 4.97 28.20 -8.90
CA GLY A 31 5.60 27.24 -9.79
C GLY A 31 5.07 25.83 -9.58
N ALA A 32 4.97 25.38 -8.32
CA ALA A 32 4.39 24.09 -7.97
C ALA A 32 2.95 23.93 -8.48
N GLN A 33 2.10 24.94 -8.27
CA GLN A 33 0.73 24.94 -8.80
C GLN A 33 0.69 24.79 -10.33
N LYS A 34 1.49 25.58 -11.05
CA LYS A 34 1.55 25.51 -12.53
C LYS A 34 2.08 24.17 -13.03
N THR A 35 3.06 23.59 -12.36
CA THR A 35 3.56 22.25 -12.68
C THR A 35 2.49 21.19 -12.43
N SER A 36 1.71 21.30 -11.34
CA SER A 36 0.62 20.37 -11.04
C SER A 36 -0.52 20.44 -12.06
N GLU A 37 -0.90 21.65 -12.50
CA GLU A 37 -1.88 21.87 -13.57
C GLU A 37 -1.40 21.25 -14.90
N TRP A 38 -0.14 21.46 -15.25
CA TRP A 38 0.47 20.90 -16.45
C TRP A 38 0.49 19.36 -16.41
N LEU A 39 0.91 18.76 -15.29
CA LEU A 39 0.88 17.31 -15.11
C LEU A 39 -0.53 16.73 -15.20
N THR A 40 -1.51 17.44 -14.63
CA THR A 40 -2.92 17.06 -14.70
C THR A 40 -3.46 17.13 -16.12
N GLN A 41 -3.05 18.13 -16.91
CA GLN A 41 -3.51 18.27 -18.29
C GLN A 41 -3.01 17.14 -19.20
N TYR A 42 -1.76 16.70 -19.01
CA TYR A 42 -1.08 15.74 -19.89
C TYR A 42 -1.00 14.31 -19.35
N SER A 43 -1.66 14.00 -18.24
CA SER A 43 -1.76 12.63 -17.70
C SER A 43 -3.20 12.18 -17.54
N ASP A 44 -3.38 10.88 -17.31
CA ASP A 44 -4.69 10.30 -16.96
C ASP A 44 -5.07 10.52 -15.49
N TYR A 45 -4.27 11.30 -14.76
CA TYR A 45 -4.40 11.57 -13.34
C TYR A 45 -4.68 13.07 -13.10
N ASP A 46 -5.51 13.35 -12.10
CA ASP A 46 -5.55 14.64 -11.41
C ASP A 46 -4.47 14.64 -10.34
N ILE A 47 -3.38 15.35 -10.62
CA ILE A 47 -2.18 15.45 -9.79
C ILE A 47 -2.10 16.86 -9.23
N ARG A 48 -2.24 16.99 -7.92
CA ARG A 48 -2.21 18.27 -7.21
C ARG A 48 -1.17 18.24 -6.10
N PHE A 49 -0.46 19.34 -5.92
CA PHE A 49 0.49 19.55 -4.83
C PHE A 49 0.69 21.04 -4.61
N SER A 50 1.06 21.43 -3.39
CA SER A 50 1.17 22.84 -2.97
C SER A 50 2.58 23.41 -3.09
N GLY A 51 3.59 22.55 -3.05
CA GLY A 51 4.99 22.95 -3.04
C GLY A 51 5.94 21.83 -3.44
N ILE A 52 7.10 22.21 -3.93
CA ILE A 52 8.24 21.32 -4.21
C ILE A 52 9.45 21.90 -3.49
N GLU A 53 10.18 21.06 -2.77
CA GLU A 53 11.43 21.44 -2.12
C GLU A 53 12.55 20.51 -2.58
N HIS A 54 13.72 21.12 -2.81
CA HIS A 54 14.94 20.41 -3.18
C HIS A 54 16.09 21.03 -2.39
N ASP A 55 16.83 20.19 -1.67
CA ASP A 55 18.01 20.59 -0.91
C ASP A 55 19.27 20.22 -1.69
N LEU A 56 20.18 21.19 -1.86
CA LEU A 56 21.48 20.98 -2.51
C LEU A 56 22.38 20.01 -1.73
N THR A 57 22.13 19.80 -0.43
CA THR A 57 22.85 18.79 0.36
C THR A 57 22.41 17.36 0.06
N GLN A 58 21.20 17.19 -0.49
CA GLN A 58 20.63 15.91 -0.92
C GLN A 58 20.16 16.04 -2.38
N PRO A 59 21.09 16.21 -3.33
CA PRO A 59 20.75 16.55 -4.71
C PRO A 59 19.90 15.47 -5.39
N GLU A 60 19.93 14.24 -4.88
CA GLU A 60 19.14 13.11 -5.36
C GLU A 60 17.73 13.02 -4.76
N GLN A 61 17.29 14.00 -3.96
CA GLN A 61 15.99 13.96 -3.29
C GLN A 61 15.16 15.22 -3.58
N ILE A 62 13.88 15.01 -3.90
CA ILE A 62 12.87 16.07 -3.96
C ILE A 62 11.75 15.73 -2.97
N VAL A 63 11.22 16.73 -2.29
CA VAL A 63 10.04 16.62 -1.43
C VAL A 63 8.89 17.38 -2.09
N VAL A 64 7.73 16.72 -2.20
CA VAL A 64 6.49 17.33 -2.70
C VAL A 64 5.50 17.42 -1.55
N TYR A 65 4.90 18.58 -1.36
CA TYR A 65 3.97 18.87 -0.26
C TYR A 65 2.50 18.83 -0.70
N ASP A 66 1.64 18.35 0.19
CA ASP A 66 0.18 18.20 -0.01
C ASP A 66 -0.16 17.47 -1.32
N LEU A 67 0.54 16.36 -1.57
CA LEU A 67 0.37 15.55 -2.77
C LEU A 67 -0.99 14.87 -2.78
N SER A 68 -1.70 15.00 -3.89
CA SER A 68 -2.93 14.29 -4.22
C SER A 68 -2.83 13.72 -5.62
N ILE A 69 -2.98 12.41 -5.75
CA ILE A 69 -3.02 11.69 -7.03
C ILE A 69 -4.34 10.93 -7.11
N ASN A 70 -5.18 11.31 -8.07
CA ASN A 70 -6.46 10.67 -8.34
C ASN A 70 -6.55 10.31 -9.83
N PRO A 71 -6.83 9.05 -10.23
CA PRO A 71 -7.14 8.76 -11.62
C PRO A 71 -8.40 9.52 -12.04
N LYS A 72 -8.45 10.07 -13.27
CA LYS A 72 -9.60 10.86 -13.74
C LYS A 72 -10.90 10.06 -13.85
N GLN A 73 -10.80 8.74 -13.97
CA GLN A 73 -11.95 7.84 -14.21
C GLN A 73 -12.34 7.01 -12.98
N ASP A 74 -11.45 6.86 -12.00
CA ASP A 74 -11.63 5.97 -10.85
C ASP A 74 -11.65 6.76 -9.53
N LYS A 75 -12.28 6.19 -8.50
CA LYS A 75 -12.38 6.83 -7.17
C LYS A 75 -11.20 6.51 -6.24
N THR A 76 -10.17 5.83 -6.76
CA THR A 76 -8.97 5.54 -5.97
C THR A 76 -8.19 6.83 -5.77
N ALA A 77 -7.77 7.13 -4.54
CA ALA A 77 -7.08 8.37 -4.23
C ALA A 77 -5.82 8.10 -3.41
N VAL A 78 -4.73 8.77 -3.70
CA VAL A 78 -3.53 8.79 -2.87
C VAL A 78 -3.28 10.22 -2.43
N LEU A 79 -3.41 10.45 -1.13
CA LEU A 79 -3.18 11.73 -0.46
C LEU A 79 -1.98 11.58 0.46
N ALA A 80 -1.04 12.52 0.43
CA ALA A 80 0.09 12.55 1.35
C ALA A 80 0.43 13.99 1.71
N GLN A 81 0.69 14.26 3.00
CA GLN A 81 1.14 15.58 3.43
C GLN A 81 2.53 15.89 2.86
N SER A 82 3.38 14.87 2.79
CA SER A 82 4.66 14.95 2.08
C SER A 82 4.95 13.66 1.32
N ALA A 83 5.55 13.82 0.16
CA ALA A 83 6.04 12.73 -0.68
C ALA A 83 7.51 12.98 -1.02
N GLN A 84 8.40 12.12 -0.54
CA GLN A 84 9.83 12.19 -0.84
C GLN A 84 10.13 11.28 -2.03
N LEU A 85 10.69 11.85 -3.09
CA LEU A 85 11.12 11.18 -4.30
C LEU A 85 12.64 11.17 -4.33
N ARG A 86 13.25 9.99 -4.24
CA ARG A 86 14.70 9.82 -4.38
C ARG A 86 15.03 9.22 -5.73
N PHE A 87 15.99 9.83 -6.40
CA PHE A 87 16.49 9.47 -7.71
C PHE A 87 17.83 8.73 -7.59
N ASN A 88 18.17 7.94 -8.59
CA ASN A 88 19.51 7.41 -8.76
C ASN A 88 19.99 7.73 -10.18
N TRP A 89 21.22 7.30 -10.52
CA TRP A 89 21.76 7.52 -11.87
C TRP A 89 20.93 6.87 -13.00
N GLN A 90 20.16 5.82 -12.70
CA GLN A 90 19.30 5.16 -13.71
C GLN A 90 18.15 6.05 -14.15
N PHE A 91 17.75 7.06 -13.36
CA PHE A 91 16.71 8.01 -13.77
C PHE A 91 17.03 8.70 -15.11
N PHE A 92 18.31 8.96 -15.39
CA PHE A 92 18.73 9.60 -16.65
C PHE A 92 18.59 8.69 -17.88
N THR A 93 18.49 7.38 -17.69
CA THR A 93 18.22 6.41 -18.78
C THR A 93 16.79 5.88 -18.74
N MET A 94 16.13 5.91 -17.58
CA MET A 94 14.78 5.42 -17.31
C MET A 94 14.01 6.43 -16.43
N PRO A 95 13.44 7.49 -17.01
CA PRO A 95 12.86 8.61 -16.25
C PRO A 95 11.57 8.26 -15.48
N SER A 96 11.01 7.06 -15.66
CA SER A 96 9.87 6.55 -14.87
C SER A 96 10.28 5.66 -13.69
N HIS A 97 11.58 5.50 -13.45
CA HIS A 97 12.11 4.67 -12.38
C HIS A 97 12.83 5.51 -11.34
N LEU A 98 12.36 5.41 -10.09
CA LEU A 98 12.90 6.11 -8.93
C LEU A 98 13.66 5.12 -8.04
N GLN A 99 14.60 5.61 -7.23
CA GLN A 99 15.22 4.77 -6.22
C GLN A 99 14.22 4.49 -5.09
N LYS A 100 13.56 5.54 -4.58
CA LYS A 100 12.64 5.39 -3.46
C LYS A 100 11.55 6.45 -3.51
N ILE A 101 10.32 6.02 -3.23
CA ILE A 101 9.18 6.89 -2.99
C ILE A 101 8.79 6.71 -1.53
N THR A 102 8.68 7.81 -0.78
CA THR A 102 8.18 7.78 0.60
C THR A 102 6.94 8.65 0.69
N LEU A 103 5.80 8.09 1.08
CA LEU A 103 4.58 8.84 1.35
C LEU A 103 4.37 8.96 2.86
N GLU A 104 4.13 10.17 3.34
CA GLU A 104 4.04 10.44 4.78
C GLU A 104 2.74 11.16 5.17
N ASN A 105 2.19 10.76 6.32
CA ASN A 105 1.05 11.40 6.99
C ASN A 105 -0.15 11.60 6.06
N GLY A 106 -0.50 10.57 5.31
CA GLY A 106 -1.49 10.62 4.25
C GLY A 106 -2.60 9.58 4.37
N LYS A 107 -3.41 9.47 3.32
CA LYS A 107 -4.48 8.49 3.19
C LYS A 107 -4.51 7.93 1.77
N ILE A 108 -4.70 6.62 1.68
CA ILE A 108 -4.98 5.90 0.44
C ILE A 108 -6.45 5.46 0.51
N ILE A 109 -7.22 5.80 -0.51
CA ILE A 109 -8.60 5.35 -0.68
C ILE A 109 -8.60 4.33 -1.81
N LEU A 110 -8.93 3.08 -1.52
CA LEU A 110 -9.04 2.02 -2.51
C LEU A 110 -10.48 1.94 -3.03
N ALA A 111 -10.64 2.15 -4.35
CA ALA A 111 -11.88 1.84 -5.05
C ALA A 111 -11.79 0.47 -5.74
N ASN A 112 -12.84 0.07 -6.46
CA ASN A 112 -12.94 -1.26 -7.09
C ASN A 112 -11.86 -1.53 -8.15
N LYS A 113 -11.28 -0.47 -8.72
CA LYS A 113 -10.22 -0.54 -9.72
C LYS A 113 -9.09 0.40 -9.32
N ILE A 114 -7.87 -0.13 -9.36
CA ILE A 114 -6.64 0.63 -9.17
C ILE A 114 -6.10 0.90 -10.57
N ALA A 115 -5.96 2.17 -10.93
CA ALA A 115 -5.30 2.54 -12.17
C ALA A 115 -3.78 2.34 -12.02
N PRO A 116 -3.09 1.79 -13.03
CA PRO A 116 -1.66 1.54 -12.96
C PRO A 116 -0.89 2.86 -12.98
N LEU A 117 -0.06 3.10 -11.96
CA LEU A 117 0.78 4.30 -11.91
C LEU A 117 1.92 4.19 -12.93
N PRO A 118 2.18 5.23 -13.74
CA PRO A 118 3.22 5.22 -14.77
C PRO A 118 4.64 5.43 -14.21
N VAL A 119 4.86 5.04 -12.95
CA VAL A 119 6.12 5.20 -12.24
C VAL A 119 6.41 3.94 -11.43
N SER A 120 7.69 3.65 -11.21
CA SER A 120 8.16 2.53 -10.39
C SER A 120 9.26 3.00 -9.45
N ALA A 121 9.54 2.22 -8.41
CA ALA A 121 10.66 2.47 -7.52
C ALA A 121 11.30 1.19 -6.99
N ASP A 122 12.59 1.24 -6.62
CA ASP A 122 13.20 0.12 -5.88
C ASP A 122 12.51 -0.08 -4.52
N ILE A 123 12.01 1.00 -3.92
CA ILE A 123 11.28 0.97 -2.65
C ILE A 123 10.11 1.96 -2.69
N LEU A 124 8.88 1.46 -2.48
CA LEU A 124 7.74 2.28 -2.07
C LEU A 124 7.58 2.17 -0.56
N GLN A 125 7.72 3.28 0.17
CA GLN A 125 7.62 3.33 1.62
C GLN A 125 6.42 4.18 2.06
N PHE A 126 5.69 3.68 3.05
CA PHE A 126 4.66 4.42 3.77
C PHE A 126 5.17 4.77 5.16
N LYS A 127 4.91 5.99 5.61
CA LYS A 127 5.10 6.41 7.00
C LYS A 127 3.83 7.05 7.52
N ASN A 128 3.22 6.43 8.52
CA ASN A 128 2.02 6.94 9.15
C ASN A 128 0.87 7.22 8.14
N MET A 129 0.65 6.28 7.20
CA MET A 129 -0.43 6.38 6.22
C MET A 129 -1.73 5.78 6.76
N GLN A 130 -2.86 6.17 6.19
CA GLN A 130 -4.15 5.54 6.40
C GLN A 130 -4.59 4.82 5.12
N LEU A 131 -5.36 3.74 5.26
CA LEU A 131 -5.97 3.03 4.16
C LEU A 131 -7.45 2.85 4.43
N ASP A 132 -8.29 3.28 3.48
CA ASP A 132 -9.72 3.02 3.51
C ASP A 132 -10.14 2.31 2.23
N SER A 133 -10.75 1.13 2.34
CA SER A 133 -11.44 0.51 1.21
C SER A 133 -12.87 1.04 1.12
N MET A 134 -13.28 1.54 -0.04
CA MET A 134 -14.69 1.89 -0.25
C MET A 134 -15.53 0.62 -0.48
N PRO A 135 -16.71 0.49 0.15
CA PRO A 135 -17.64 -0.59 -0.15
C PRO A 135 -18.10 -0.48 -1.61
N THR A 136 -18.19 -1.62 -2.29
CA THR A 136 -18.64 -1.70 -3.69
C THR A 136 -19.89 -2.57 -3.78
N SER A 137 -20.64 -2.46 -4.89
CA SER A 137 -21.87 -3.24 -5.09
C SER A 137 -21.66 -4.76 -5.05
N SER A 138 -20.42 -5.22 -5.25
CA SER A 138 -20.02 -6.63 -5.19
C SER A 138 -19.33 -7.04 -3.88
N THR A 139 -18.89 -6.08 -3.06
CA THR A 139 -18.06 -6.36 -1.87
C THR A 139 -18.54 -5.54 -0.68
N THR A 140 -19.19 -6.21 0.27
CA THR A 140 -19.61 -5.63 1.56
C THR A 140 -18.51 -5.64 2.61
N PHE A 141 -17.38 -6.28 2.31
CA PHE A 141 -16.23 -6.35 3.20
C PHE A 141 -15.47 -5.03 3.17
N THR A 142 -15.48 -4.32 4.30
CA THR A 142 -14.75 -3.07 4.49
C THR A 142 -13.48 -3.31 5.29
N PHE A 143 -12.37 -2.76 4.82
CA PHE A 143 -11.10 -2.70 5.51
C PHE A 143 -10.70 -1.24 5.73
N SER A 144 -10.32 -0.90 6.95
CA SER A 144 -9.65 0.37 7.26
C SER A 144 -8.44 0.10 8.13
N ALA A 145 -7.39 0.90 7.94
CA ALA A 145 -6.14 0.78 8.65
C ALA A 145 -5.51 2.15 8.89
N ASN A 146 -5.00 2.37 10.10
CA ASN A 146 -4.41 3.61 10.57
C ASN A 146 -2.94 3.44 10.90
N LYS A 147 -2.16 4.50 10.67
CA LYS A 147 -0.72 4.60 10.97
C LYS A 147 0.12 3.48 10.33
N ILE A 148 -0.20 3.14 9.10
CA ILE A 148 0.52 2.16 8.29
C ILE A 148 1.95 2.66 8.06
N THR A 149 2.92 1.84 8.45
CA THR A 149 4.35 2.09 8.24
C THR A 149 5.01 0.83 7.69
N GLY A 150 5.83 0.99 6.66
CA GLY A 150 6.46 -0.15 5.99
C GLY A 150 6.66 0.11 4.51
N GLY A 151 6.80 -0.91 3.68
CA GLY A 151 7.00 -0.72 2.25
C GLY A 151 6.95 -1.97 1.40
N ILE A 152 7.13 -1.75 0.10
CA ILE A 152 7.19 -2.76 -0.96
C ILE A 152 8.54 -2.63 -1.68
N THR A 153 9.21 -3.76 -1.95
CA THR A 153 10.49 -3.79 -2.66
C THR A 153 10.66 -5.07 -3.51
N PRO A 154 11.04 -4.95 -4.81
CA PRO A 154 10.87 -3.74 -5.62
C PRO A 154 9.39 -3.37 -5.76
N TRP A 155 9.08 -2.10 -6.03
CA TRP A 155 7.73 -1.67 -6.35
C TRP A 155 7.61 -1.31 -7.83
N LYS A 156 7.01 -2.20 -8.62
CA LYS A 156 6.95 -2.08 -10.08
C LYS A 156 5.55 -2.39 -10.62
N PRO A 157 4.62 -1.43 -10.58
CA PRO A 157 3.29 -1.61 -11.14
C PRO A 157 3.36 -1.76 -12.67
N THR A 158 2.39 -2.48 -13.22
CA THR A 158 2.19 -2.69 -14.67
C THR A 158 0.72 -2.45 -15.03
N SER A 159 0.42 -2.37 -16.33
CA SER A 159 -0.97 -2.16 -16.79
C SER A 159 -1.94 -3.26 -16.37
N THR A 160 -1.44 -4.48 -16.17
CA THR A 160 -2.23 -5.65 -15.75
C THR A 160 -2.11 -5.95 -14.27
N ASP A 161 -1.13 -5.37 -13.58
CA ASP A 161 -0.89 -5.51 -12.14
C ASP A 161 -0.56 -4.13 -11.54
N PRO A 162 -1.58 -3.37 -11.09
CA PRO A 162 -1.40 -2.03 -10.54
C PRO A 162 -0.67 -1.98 -9.20
N ILE A 163 -0.52 -3.10 -8.48
CA ILE A 163 0.21 -3.16 -7.22
C ILE A 163 1.70 -3.37 -7.50
N GLY A 164 2.00 -4.28 -8.44
CA GLY A 164 3.35 -4.67 -8.82
C GLY A 164 3.91 -5.74 -7.89
N ALA A 165 4.47 -6.80 -8.47
CA ALA A 165 5.13 -7.87 -7.73
C ALA A 165 6.29 -7.35 -6.87
N GLY A 166 6.46 -7.92 -5.68
CA GLY A 166 7.53 -7.58 -4.75
C GLY A 166 7.31 -8.09 -3.33
N HIS A 167 8.34 -7.96 -2.49
CA HIS A 167 8.24 -8.22 -1.06
C HIS A 167 7.58 -7.05 -0.35
N PHE A 168 6.71 -7.33 0.60
CA PHE A 168 6.06 -6.31 1.40
C PHE A 168 6.28 -6.57 2.89
N GLN A 169 6.39 -5.49 3.66
CA GLN A 169 6.42 -5.53 5.12
C GLN A 169 5.72 -4.29 5.67
N PHE A 170 4.72 -4.50 6.52
CA PHE A 170 3.95 -3.43 7.14
C PHE A 170 3.71 -3.67 8.63
N SER A 171 3.70 -2.57 9.38
CA SER A 171 3.14 -2.44 10.72
C SER A 171 2.00 -1.44 10.67
N ILE A 172 0.88 -1.78 11.30
CA ILE A 172 -0.36 -1.02 11.32
C ILE A 172 -0.80 -0.91 12.78
N ALA A 173 -1.05 0.30 13.26
CA ALA A 173 -1.36 0.51 14.67
C ALA A 173 -2.75 -0.04 15.03
N ASP A 174 -3.75 0.27 14.22
CA ASP A 174 -5.14 -0.09 14.44
C ASP A 174 -5.94 -0.01 13.14
N GLY A 175 -7.15 -0.56 13.17
CA GLY A 175 -8.07 -0.49 12.05
C GLY A 175 -9.30 -1.34 12.26
N MET A 176 -10.09 -1.51 11.20
CA MET A 176 -11.30 -2.34 11.21
C MET A 176 -11.31 -3.32 10.04
N ILE A 177 -11.69 -4.55 10.34
CA ILE A 177 -12.02 -5.61 9.39
C ILE A 177 -13.51 -5.91 9.54
N GLY A 178 -14.30 -5.47 8.56
CA GLY A 178 -15.76 -5.43 8.67
C GLY A 178 -16.17 -4.56 9.86
N LYS A 179 -16.78 -5.19 10.87
CA LYS A 179 -17.20 -4.53 12.12
C LYS A 179 -16.24 -4.75 13.30
N ASN A 180 -15.17 -5.51 13.10
CA ASN A 180 -14.26 -5.91 14.17
C ASN A 180 -13.00 -5.06 14.12
N SER A 181 -12.60 -4.49 15.25
CA SER A 181 -11.33 -3.78 15.35
C SER A 181 -10.15 -4.74 15.46
N PHE A 182 -9.00 -4.30 14.96
CA PHE A 182 -7.72 -4.94 15.21
C PHE A 182 -6.69 -3.91 15.68
N ASN A 183 -5.63 -4.39 16.34
CA ASN A 183 -4.54 -3.56 16.83
C ASN A 183 -3.18 -4.26 16.66
N ASN A 184 -2.10 -3.49 16.57
CA ASN A 184 -0.73 -4.01 16.50
C ASN A 184 -0.56 -5.06 15.38
N PHE A 185 -1.09 -4.75 14.20
CA PHE A 185 -1.08 -5.65 13.06
C PHE A 185 0.26 -5.55 12.33
N ILE A 186 0.95 -6.67 12.20
CA ILE A 186 2.22 -6.79 11.48
C ILE A 186 2.02 -7.83 10.39
N VAL A 187 2.45 -7.51 9.18
CA VAL A 187 2.44 -8.46 8.07
C VAL A 187 3.73 -8.34 7.25
N ALA A 188 4.28 -9.48 6.85
CA ALA A 188 5.40 -9.58 5.92
C ALA A 188 5.15 -10.73 4.94
N GLY A 189 5.59 -10.56 3.71
CA GLY A 189 5.39 -11.55 2.67
C GLY A 189 5.81 -11.07 1.29
N GLU A 190 5.28 -11.74 0.28
CA GLU A 190 5.57 -11.47 -1.12
C GLU A 190 4.27 -11.47 -1.93
N TYR A 191 4.11 -10.48 -2.79
CA TYR A 191 3.02 -10.39 -3.74
C TYR A 191 3.53 -10.70 -5.15
N GLN A 192 2.79 -11.54 -5.86
CA GLN A 192 2.89 -11.79 -7.29
C GLN A 192 1.45 -11.81 -7.87
N PRO A 193 1.25 -11.55 -9.17
CA PRO A 193 -0.09 -11.42 -9.77
C PRO A 193 -1.06 -12.56 -9.45
N ASN A 194 -0.56 -13.80 -9.31
CA ASN A 194 -1.38 -14.99 -9.06
C ASN A 194 -1.15 -15.62 -7.68
N ARG A 195 -0.29 -15.01 -6.84
CA ARG A 195 0.13 -15.60 -5.58
C ARG A 195 0.43 -14.54 -4.54
N ILE A 196 -0.16 -14.69 -3.37
CA ILE A 196 0.20 -13.91 -2.18
C ILE A 196 0.82 -14.87 -1.20
N LEU A 197 2.12 -14.70 -0.90
CA LEU A 197 2.78 -15.38 0.19
C LEU A 197 2.70 -14.49 1.43
N ILE A 198 2.19 -15.04 2.53
CA ILE A 198 2.23 -14.44 3.87
C ILE A 198 3.25 -15.23 4.67
N GLU A 199 4.45 -14.68 4.81
CA GLU A 199 5.50 -15.26 5.64
C GLU A 199 5.14 -15.15 7.11
N LYS A 200 4.59 -14.00 7.50
CA LYS A 200 4.15 -13.72 8.85
C LYS A 200 3.02 -12.71 8.84
N LEU A 201 1.94 -13.03 9.55
CA LEU A 201 0.92 -12.07 9.97
C LEU A 201 0.72 -12.25 11.46
N ALA A 202 0.70 -11.16 12.22
CA ALA A 202 0.37 -11.19 13.64
C ALA A 202 -0.44 -9.95 14.01
N THR A 203 -1.49 -10.10 14.81
CA THR A 203 -2.35 -8.98 15.22
C THR A 203 -3.09 -9.29 16.52
N GLN A 204 -3.51 -8.24 17.22
CA GLN A 204 -4.55 -8.33 18.25
C GLN A 204 -5.91 -8.17 17.59
N PHE A 205 -6.79 -9.13 17.81
CA PHE A 205 -8.10 -9.21 17.15
C PHE A 205 -9.10 -9.87 18.08
N LEU A 206 -10.36 -9.39 18.10
CA LEU A 206 -11.44 -9.99 18.92
C LEU A 206 -11.03 -10.25 20.39
N ASN A 207 -10.38 -9.28 21.02
CA ASN A 207 -9.85 -9.32 22.40
C ASN A 207 -8.76 -10.38 22.66
N GLY A 208 -8.26 -11.06 21.63
CA GLY A 208 -7.16 -12.00 21.71
C GLY A 208 -6.07 -11.68 20.69
N SER A 209 -5.29 -12.70 20.33
CA SER A 209 -4.25 -12.60 19.30
C SER A 209 -4.43 -13.64 18.21
N LEU A 210 -4.13 -13.23 16.98
CA LEU A 210 -4.09 -14.05 15.79
C LEU A 210 -2.67 -13.95 15.21
N SER A 211 -2.06 -15.10 14.92
CA SER A 211 -0.85 -15.18 14.10
C SER A 211 -1.03 -16.24 13.03
N LEU A 212 -0.58 -15.97 11.81
CA LEU A 212 -0.62 -16.96 10.73
C LEU A 212 0.54 -16.82 9.73
N SER A 213 0.76 -17.89 8.99
CA SER A 213 1.60 -17.96 7.79
C SER A 213 0.88 -18.81 6.73
N GLY A 214 1.16 -18.56 5.45
CA GLY A 214 0.50 -19.29 4.38
C GLY A 214 0.59 -18.60 3.04
N GLN A 215 -0.19 -19.07 2.08
CA GLN A 215 -0.30 -18.44 0.78
C GLN A 215 -1.73 -18.50 0.25
N TYR A 216 -2.05 -17.54 -0.60
CA TYR A 216 -3.24 -17.53 -1.43
C TYR A 216 -2.84 -17.67 -2.88
N GLN A 217 -3.34 -18.72 -3.55
CA GLN A 217 -3.07 -19.01 -4.95
C GLN A 217 -4.24 -19.78 -5.54
N ASP A 218 -4.56 -19.56 -6.82
CA ASP A 218 -5.61 -20.30 -7.55
C ASP A 218 -6.97 -20.32 -6.84
N ASN A 219 -7.35 -19.20 -6.21
CA ASN A 219 -8.57 -19.05 -5.42
C ASN A 219 -8.68 -20.00 -4.21
N GLN A 220 -7.53 -20.42 -3.67
CA GLN A 220 -7.44 -21.25 -2.48
C GLN A 220 -6.44 -20.68 -1.47
N TRP A 221 -6.80 -20.75 -0.19
CA TRP A 221 -5.90 -20.48 0.92
C TRP A 221 -5.19 -21.76 1.36
N GLN A 222 -3.87 -21.70 1.47
CA GLN A 222 -3.04 -22.74 2.07
C GLN A 222 -2.32 -22.14 3.27
N LEU A 223 -2.88 -22.33 4.46
CA LEU A 223 -2.31 -21.84 5.71
C LEU A 223 -1.38 -22.90 6.29
N ASN A 224 -0.13 -22.52 6.58
CA ASN A 224 0.85 -23.42 7.15
C ASN A 224 0.64 -23.47 8.67
N ASP A 225 0.77 -22.33 9.32
CA ASP A 225 0.60 -22.18 10.75
C ASP A 225 -0.50 -21.18 11.05
N VAL A 226 -1.42 -21.54 11.93
CA VAL A 226 -2.45 -20.63 12.45
C VAL A 226 -2.48 -20.77 13.98
N TYR A 227 -2.24 -19.67 14.67
CA TYR A 227 -2.27 -19.57 16.12
C TYR A 227 -3.36 -18.59 16.54
N LEU A 228 -4.34 -19.09 17.29
CA LEU A 228 -5.44 -18.32 17.86
C LEU A 228 -5.33 -18.38 19.38
N THR A 229 -5.35 -17.23 20.06
CA THR A 229 -5.27 -17.19 21.52
C THR A 229 -6.23 -16.16 22.09
N GLY A 230 -7.10 -16.58 23.01
CA GLY A 230 -8.00 -15.70 23.76
C GLY A 230 -9.07 -15.01 22.92
N LEU A 231 -9.40 -15.54 21.74
CA LEU A 231 -10.35 -14.90 20.83
C LEU A 231 -11.79 -15.06 21.35
N ARG A 232 -12.51 -13.94 21.35
CA ARG A 232 -13.93 -13.85 21.72
C ARG A 232 -14.75 -13.37 20.53
N TRP A 233 -15.38 -14.29 19.82
CA TRP A 233 -16.17 -13.98 18.63
C TRP A 233 -17.67 -13.95 18.93
N GLN A 234 -18.38 -12.99 18.34
CA GLN A 234 -19.83 -12.89 18.44
C GLN A 234 -20.44 -12.73 17.05
N SER A 235 -21.53 -13.45 16.81
CA SER A 235 -22.25 -13.44 15.53
C SER A 235 -23.75 -13.32 15.77
N THR A 236 -24.46 -12.62 14.89
CA THR A 236 -25.92 -12.60 14.92
C THR A 236 -26.55 -13.77 14.14
N LYS A 237 -25.73 -14.63 13.53
CA LYS A 237 -26.14 -15.73 12.64
C LYS A 237 -26.33 -17.05 13.38
N THR A 238 -27.21 -17.92 12.87
CA THR A 238 -27.29 -19.33 13.29
C THR A 238 -26.11 -20.14 12.74
N LEU A 239 -25.96 -21.39 13.19
CA LEU A 239 -24.89 -22.27 12.71
C LEU A 239 -25.06 -22.62 11.21
N GLU A 240 -26.29 -22.82 10.75
CA GLU A 240 -26.61 -23.10 9.35
C GLU A 240 -26.25 -21.92 8.44
N GLU A 241 -26.60 -20.70 8.85
CA GLU A 241 -26.27 -19.47 8.13
C GLU A 241 -24.74 -19.26 8.04
N LEU A 242 -24.00 -19.65 9.08
CA LEU A 242 -22.54 -19.62 9.07
C LEU A 242 -21.94 -20.66 8.13
N GLN A 243 -22.43 -21.89 8.17
CA GLN A 243 -22.00 -22.94 7.24
C GLN A 243 -22.24 -22.53 5.79
N GLN A 244 -23.40 -21.95 5.49
CA GLN A 244 -23.70 -21.42 4.16
C GLN A 244 -22.76 -20.29 3.75
N SER A 245 -22.42 -19.39 4.68
CA SER A 245 -21.46 -18.29 4.43
C SER A 245 -20.04 -18.81 4.15
N LEU A 246 -19.62 -19.86 4.87
CA LEU A 246 -18.31 -20.51 4.67
C LEU A 246 -18.24 -21.22 3.32
N SER A 247 -19.32 -21.86 2.87
CA SER A 247 -19.39 -22.50 1.55
C SER A 247 -19.27 -21.53 0.36
N GLN A 248 -19.50 -20.23 0.58
CA GLN A 248 -19.32 -19.18 -0.44
C GLN A 248 -17.91 -18.57 -0.44
N SER A 249 -17.09 -18.93 0.55
CA SER A 249 -15.72 -18.42 0.67
C SER A 249 -14.74 -19.28 -0.16
N PRO A 250 -13.58 -18.74 -0.55
CA PRO A 250 -12.52 -19.52 -1.19
C PRO A 250 -12.15 -20.75 -0.33
N ALA A 251 -11.83 -21.86 -0.98
CA ALA A 251 -11.42 -23.07 -0.27
C ALA A 251 -10.17 -22.80 0.59
N MET A 252 -10.11 -23.40 1.77
CA MET A 252 -9.03 -23.19 2.74
C MET A 252 -8.53 -24.52 3.29
N THR A 253 -7.22 -24.73 3.19
CA THR A 253 -6.50 -25.84 3.82
C THR A 253 -5.61 -25.27 4.91
N ILE A 254 -5.60 -25.90 6.08
CA ILE A 254 -4.76 -25.52 7.21
C ILE A 254 -3.90 -26.73 7.59
N LYS A 255 -2.57 -26.59 7.53
CA LYS A 255 -1.65 -27.67 7.92
C LYS A 255 -1.57 -27.82 9.43
N GLN A 256 -1.38 -26.71 10.13
CA GLN A 256 -1.31 -26.67 11.59
C GLN A 256 -2.18 -25.55 12.14
N LEU A 257 -3.11 -25.90 13.04
CA LEU A 257 -3.98 -24.97 13.73
C LEU A 257 -3.86 -25.20 15.24
N ASN A 258 -3.40 -24.19 15.96
CA ASN A 258 -3.31 -24.19 17.41
C ASN A 258 -4.26 -23.15 17.98
N ILE A 259 -5.18 -23.59 18.84
CA ILE A 259 -6.20 -22.76 19.44
C ILE A 259 -6.09 -22.85 20.95
N VAL A 260 -6.03 -21.68 21.60
CA VAL A 260 -5.99 -21.54 23.06
C VAL A 260 -7.08 -20.57 23.48
N ASP A 261 -8.01 -21.01 24.32
CA ASP A 261 -9.12 -20.20 24.84
C ASP A 261 -9.93 -19.45 23.76
N PHE A 262 -10.52 -20.21 22.84
CA PHE A 262 -11.49 -19.68 21.89
C PHE A 262 -12.91 -19.76 22.45
N THR A 263 -13.62 -18.64 22.43
CA THR A 263 -15.04 -18.58 22.76
C THR A 263 -15.78 -17.90 21.64
N ALA A 264 -16.89 -18.50 21.24
CA ALA A 264 -17.74 -17.99 20.18
C ALA A 264 -19.20 -18.13 20.55
N GLU A 265 -20.00 -17.11 20.24
CA GLU A 265 -21.44 -17.09 20.48
C GLU A 265 -22.17 -16.63 19.23
N GLY A 266 -23.31 -17.24 18.95
CA GLY A 266 -24.25 -16.68 18.00
C GLY A 266 -25.68 -17.09 18.25
N LYS A 267 -26.54 -16.89 17.23
CA LYS A 267 -27.97 -17.11 17.39
C LYS A 267 -28.23 -18.60 17.62
N GLN A 268 -28.61 -18.94 18.86
CA GLN A 268 -28.95 -20.29 19.31
C GLN A 268 -27.76 -21.27 19.41
N TRP A 269 -26.51 -20.77 19.47
CA TRP A 269 -25.33 -21.62 19.69
C TRP A 269 -24.24 -20.87 20.46
N ALA A 270 -23.45 -21.59 21.25
CA ALA A 270 -22.29 -21.05 21.95
C ALA A 270 -21.22 -22.13 22.16
N ILE A 271 -19.95 -21.73 22.07
CA ILE A 271 -18.75 -22.54 22.32
C ILE A 271 -17.89 -21.73 23.29
N SER A 272 -17.43 -22.34 24.38
CA SER A 272 -16.65 -21.63 25.40
C SER A 272 -15.38 -22.41 25.77
N GLY A 273 -14.27 -21.69 25.89
CA GLY A 273 -12.99 -22.22 26.35
C GLY A 273 -12.40 -23.31 25.45
N PHE A 274 -12.70 -23.28 24.15
CA PHE A 274 -12.18 -24.28 23.21
C PHE A 274 -10.67 -24.15 23.08
N ALA A 275 -9.97 -25.26 23.25
CA ALA A 275 -8.54 -25.36 23.06
C ALA A 275 -8.22 -26.67 22.34
N GLY A 276 -7.26 -26.63 21.42
CA GLY A 276 -6.93 -27.80 20.62
C GLY A 276 -5.82 -27.53 19.61
N GLN A 277 -5.13 -28.59 19.23
CA GLN A 277 -4.16 -28.59 18.15
C GLN A 277 -4.63 -29.54 17.07
N PHE A 278 -4.72 -29.05 15.84
CA PHE A 278 -5.15 -29.79 14.68
C PHE A 278 -4.04 -29.79 13.65
N PHE A 279 -3.79 -30.98 13.09
CA PHE A 279 -2.83 -31.18 12.02
C PHE A 279 -3.56 -31.82 10.85
N SER A 280 -3.47 -31.22 9.66
CA SER A 280 -3.90 -31.90 8.44
C SER A 280 -2.66 -32.55 7.82
N ASN A 281 -2.62 -33.88 7.88
CA ASN A 281 -1.70 -34.65 7.08
C ASN A 281 -2.24 -34.62 5.65
N CYS A 282 -1.87 -33.60 4.86
CA CYS A 282 -1.98 -33.72 3.42
C CYS A 282 -0.99 -34.81 2.99
N VAL A 283 -1.51 -36.03 2.81
CA VAL A 283 -0.86 -37.03 1.97
C VAL A 283 -0.85 -36.44 0.57
N GLU A 284 0.36 -36.28 0.01
CA GLU A 284 0.60 -35.84 -1.38
C GLU A 284 -0.12 -36.72 -2.41
#